data_AF-A0A3N4J748-F1
#
_entry.id   AF-A0A3N4J748-F1
#
_cell.length_a   1.000
_cell.length_b   1.000
_cell.length_c   1.000
_cell.angle_alpha   90.00
_cell.angle_beta   90.00
_cell.angle_gamma   90.00
#
_symmetry.space_group_name_H-M   'P 1'
#
loop_
_entity.id
_entity.type
_entity.pdbx_description
1 polymer ?
#
loop_
_entity_poly.entity_id
_entity_poly.type
_entity_poly.pdbx_seq_one_letter_code
_entity_poly.pdbx_strand_id
1 'polypeptide(L)'
;KWLHELSYNFHDIKKSVYKDGHERTDVVKYRQEQFLPTLKVLEDHMAWWELIDIDLHIIYSPNLPEEKWPVVLIVHDESTFNTNDGMSKI
;
A
#
# COMPACT_ATOMS: atom_id res chain seq x y z
N LYS A 1 -16.07 21.27 -33.03
CA LYS A 1 -16.20 20.23 -34.08
C LYS A 1 -15.13 19.14 -34.00
N TRP A 2 -13.96 19.39 -33.40
CA TRP A 2 -12.88 18.39 -33.26
C TRP A 2 -13.22 17.11 -32.48
N LEU A 3 -13.95 17.21 -31.37
CA LEU A 3 -14.31 16.04 -30.55
C LEU A 3 -15.14 15.00 -31.33
N HIS A 4 -16.07 15.46 -32.17
CA HIS A 4 -16.93 14.60 -32.97
C HIS A 4 -16.20 13.98 -34.18
N GLU A 5 -15.20 14.68 -34.73
CA GLU A 5 -14.30 14.15 -35.77
C GLU A 5 -13.34 13.10 -35.21
N LEU A 6 -12.93 13.25 -33.94
CA LEU A 6 -12.13 12.28 -33.21
C LEU A 6 -12.98 11.18 -32.54
N SER A 7 -14.30 11.15 -32.79
CA SER A 7 -15.24 10.17 -32.23
C SER A 7 -15.33 10.15 -30.69
N TYR A 8 -14.98 11.25 -30.01
CA TYR A 8 -15.14 11.39 -28.57
C TYR A 8 -16.50 12.02 -28.24
N ASN A 9 -17.25 11.37 -27.36
CA ASN A 9 -18.53 11.84 -26.84
C ASN A 9 -18.38 12.37 -25.42
N PHE A 10 -19.04 13.49 -25.11
CA PHE A 10 -19.09 14.03 -23.74
C PHE A 10 -20.03 13.16 -22.90
N HIS A 11 -19.54 12.60 -21.80
CA HIS A 11 -20.32 11.82 -20.85
C HIS A 11 -20.07 12.32 -19.43
N ASP A 12 -21.12 12.32 -18.63
CA ASP A 12 -21.06 12.75 -17.24
C ASP A 12 -20.54 11.58 -16.39
N ILE A 13 -19.25 11.60 -16.05
CA ILE A 13 -18.63 10.57 -15.21
C ILE A 13 -19.01 10.86 -13.75
N LYS A 14 -20.03 10.16 -13.24
CA LYS A 14 -20.27 10.11 -11.79
C LYS A 14 -19.16 9.28 -11.16
N LYS A 15 -18.15 9.94 -10.60
CA LYS A 15 -17.20 9.29 -9.68
C LYS A 15 -18.01 8.75 -8.49
N SER A 16 -18.27 7.45 -8.47
CA SER A 16 -18.74 6.81 -7.25
C SER A 16 -17.60 6.87 -6.23
N VAL A 17 -17.94 7.07 -4.96
CA VAL A 17 -16.97 6.98 -3.87
C VAL A 17 -16.49 5.54 -3.83
N TYR A 18 -15.19 5.34 -4.04
CA TYR A 18 -14.57 4.04 -3.83
C TYR A 18 -14.70 3.71 -2.34
N LYS A 19 -15.46 2.67 -2.00
CA LYS A 19 -15.42 2.11 -0.65
C LYS A 19 -14.16 1.25 -0.60
N ASP A 20 -13.10 1.81 -0.04
CA ASP A 20 -11.93 1.02 0.33
C ASP A 20 -12.43 -0.13 1.21
N GLY A 21 -12.34 -1.35 0.70
CA GLY A 21 -12.94 -2.56 1.28
C GLY A 21 -12.24 -2.99 2.57
N HIS A 22 -11.63 -2.04 3.29
CA HIS A 22 -10.84 -2.19 4.50
C HIS A 22 -11.67 -2.74 5.67
N GLU A 23 -12.97 -2.48 5.68
CA GLU A 23 -13.91 -2.98 6.69
C GLU A 23 -14.47 -4.37 6.38
N ARG A 24 -14.19 -4.93 5.19
CA ARG A 24 -14.70 -6.27 4.85
C ARG A 24 -14.15 -7.31 5.83
N THR A 25 -15.01 -8.25 6.20
CA THR A 25 -14.71 -9.23 7.25
C THR A 25 -13.52 -10.12 6.90
N ASP A 26 -13.32 -10.45 5.62
CA ASP A 26 -12.16 -11.19 5.12
C ASP A 26 -10.86 -10.38 5.26
N VAL A 27 -10.88 -9.10 4.90
CA VAL A 27 -9.73 -8.19 5.02
C VAL A 27 -9.34 -8.00 6.48
N VAL A 28 -10.31 -7.73 7.35
CA VAL A 28 -10.07 -7.57 8.79
C VAL A 28 -9.51 -8.85 9.38
N LYS A 29 -10.08 -10.01 9.02
CA LYS A 29 -9.60 -11.32 9.47
C LYS A 29 -8.15 -11.56 9.06
N TYR A 30 -7.81 -11.35 7.79
CA TYR A 30 -6.45 -11.51 7.30
C TYR A 30 -5.47 -10.55 8.01
N ARG A 31 -5.87 -9.29 8.19
CA ARG A 31 -5.06 -8.28 8.88
C ARG A 31 -4.73 -8.73 10.31
N GLN A 32 -5.73 -9.20 11.05
CA GLN A 32 -5.57 -9.59 12.46
C GLN A 32 -4.90 -10.93 12.66
N GLU A 33 -5.23 -11.93 11.85
CA GLU A 33 -4.79 -13.31 12.08
C GLU A 33 -3.47 -13.66 11.37
N GLN A 34 -3.11 -12.94 10.31
CA GLN A 34 -1.96 -13.28 9.47
C GLN A 34 -0.95 -12.14 9.37
N PHE A 35 -1.39 -10.97 8.92
CA PHE A 35 -0.49 -9.86 8.61
C PHE A 35 0.20 -9.30 9.86
N LEU A 36 -0.58 -8.90 10.88
CA LEU A 36 -0.03 -8.30 12.10
C LEU A 36 0.85 -9.28 12.90
N PRO A 37 0.48 -10.56 13.10
CA PRO A 37 1.36 -11.53 13.74
C PRO A 37 2.68 -11.74 12.98
N THR A 38 2.62 -11.80 11.65
CA THR A 38 3.83 -11.93 10.82
C THR A 38 4.73 -10.70 10.98
N LEU A 39 4.15 -9.50 10.89
CA LEU A 39 4.89 -8.25 11.07
C LEU A 39 5.54 -8.17 12.46
N LYS A 40 4.84 -8.64 13.51
CA LYS A 40 5.36 -8.68 14.88
C LYS A 40 6.59 -9.58 15.01
N VAL A 41 6.59 -10.74 14.35
CA VAL A 41 7.77 -11.65 14.34
C VAL A 41 8.94 -11.02 13.58
N LEU A 42 8.67 -10.26 12.53
CA LEU A 42 9.71 -9.56 11.78
C LEU A 42 10.30 -8.37 12.57
N GLU A 43 9.52 -7.79 13.49
CA GLU A 43 9.89 -6.59 14.24
C GLU A 43 11.20 -6.74 15.02
N ASP A 44 11.44 -7.92 15.57
CA ASP A 44 12.65 -8.24 16.34
C ASP A 44 13.94 -8.14 15.51
N HIS A 45 13.86 -8.17 14.19
CA HIS A 45 15.01 -8.03 13.28
C HIS A 45 14.78 -6.96 12.20
N MET A 46 13.80 -6.06 12.40
CA MET A 46 13.58 -4.93 11.51
C MET A 46 14.58 -3.80 11.75
N ALA A 47 14.95 -3.14 10.66
CA ALA A 47 15.70 -1.89 10.68
C ALA A 47 14.73 -0.71 10.87
N TRP A 48 15.08 0.17 11.81
CA TRP A 48 14.37 1.39 12.11
C TRP A 48 15.20 2.60 11.67
N TRP A 49 14.53 3.74 11.51
CA TRP A 49 15.17 4.98 11.11
C TRP A 49 14.95 6.00 12.22
N GLU A 50 16.04 6.55 12.74
CA GLU A 50 16.01 7.57 13.79
C GLU A 50 16.75 8.82 13.29
N LEU A 51 16.15 9.99 13.51
CA LEU A 51 16.79 11.27 13.21
C LEU A 51 17.65 11.66 14.42
N ILE A 52 18.96 11.65 14.23
CA ILE A 52 19.92 12.09 15.25
C ILE A 52 20.56 13.37 14.72
N ASP A 53 20.27 14.48 15.39
CA ASP A 53 20.58 15.84 14.95
C ASP A 53 19.94 16.19 13.59
N ILE A 54 20.73 16.13 12.51
CA ILE A 54 20.30 16.45 11.13
C ILE A 54 20.34 15.23 10.20
N ASP A 55 20.85 14.10 10.69
CA ASP A 55 21.16 12.93 9.88
C ASP A 55 20.26 11.75 10.25
N LEU A 56 19.73 11.08 9.22
CA LEU A 56 18.90 9.91 9.39
C LEU A 56 19.79 8.67 9.53
N HIS A 57 19.70 8.00 10.68
CA HIS A 57 20.49 6.82 11.01
C HIS A 57 19.63 5.56 10.98
N ILE A 58 20.22 4.45 10.49
CA ILE A 58 19.62 3.13 10.60
C ILE A 58 19.94 2.57 11.99
N ILE A 59 18.90 2.21 12.73
CA ILE A 59 19.00 1.57 14.03
C ILE A 59 18.49 0.14 13.91
N TYR A 60 19.30 -0.82 14.34
CA TYR A 60 18.91 -2.22 14.38
C TYR A 60 18.32 -2.58 15.74
N SER A 61 17.39 -3.54 15.74
CA SER A 61 16.93 -4.14 16.98
C SER A 61 18.12 -4.69 17.79
N PRO A 62 18.18 -4.44 19.10
CA PRO A 62 19.26 -4.94 19.96
C PRO A 62 19.28 -6.48 20.04
N ASN A 63 18.17 -7.13 19.66
CA ASN A 63 18.03 -8.58 19.65
C ASN A 63 18.27 -9.20 18.26
N LEU A 64 18.87 -8.45 17.31
CA LEU A 64 19.15 -8.97 15.97
C LEU A 64 20.12 -10.17 16.07
N PRO A 65 19.70 -11.38 15.68
CA PRO A 65 20.59 -12.54 15.71
C PRO A 65 21.74 -12.34 14.72
N GLU A 66 22.98 -12.63 15.13
CA GLU A 66 24.19 -12.47 14.28
C GLU A 66 24.10 -13.23 12.94
N GLU A 67 23.30 -14.29 12.89
CA GLU A 67 23.11 -15.13 11.70
C GLU A 67 21.99 -14.66 10.75
N LYS A 68 21.25 -13.61 11.10
CA LYS A 68 20.10 -13.13 10.31
C LYS A 68 20.34 -11.75 9.71
N TRP A 69 19.93 -11.60 8.45
CA TRP A 69 19.92 -10.31 7.78
C TRP A 69 18.82 -9.41 8.35
N PRO A 70 19.07 -8.11 8.54
CA PRO A 70 18.06 -7.16 8.95
C PRO A 70 16.98 -7.02 7.86
N VAL A 71 15.73 -6.88 8.29
CA VAL A 71 14.58 -6.67 7.39
C VAL A 71 14.26 -5.19 7.31
N VAL A 72 14.12 -4.66 6.10
CA VAL A 72 13.65 -3.27 5.88
C VAL A 72 12.18 -3.32 5.52
N LEU A 73 11.34 -2.70 6.36
CA LEU A 73 9.92 -2.55 6.06
C LEU A 73 9.71 -1.42 5.05
N ILE A 74 9.17 -1.78 3.89
CA ILE A 74 8.75 -0.83 2.86
C ILE A 74 7.22 -0.83 2.83
N VAL A 75 6.62 0.27 3.30
CA VAL A 75 5.16 0.48 3.23
C VAL A 75 4.83 1.48 2.14
N HIS A 76 3.72 1.23 1.43
CA HIS A 76 3.15 2.17 0.48
C HIS A 76 1.92 2.81 1.13
N ASP A 77 1.92 4.14 1.26
CA ASP A 77 0.87 4.91 1.94
C ASP A 77 -0.43 4.98 1.11
N GLU A 78 -0.33 4.96 -0.22
CA GLU A 78 -1.49 4.94 -1.09
C GLU A 78 -1.09 4.41 -2.47
N SER A 79 -1.76 3.34 -2.92
CA SER A 79 -1.69 2.92 -4.32
C SER A 79 -2.96 3.41 -5.01
N THR A 80 -2.84 4.48 -5.80
CA THR A 80 -3.93 4.92 -6.68
C THR A 80 -4.00 3.96 -7.87
N PHE A 81 -4.76 2.88 -7.71
CA PHE A 81 -5.07 1.98 -8.82
C PHE A 81 -6.13 2.63 -9.71
N ASN A 82 -5.68 3.41 -10.70
CA ASN A 82 -6.53 3.78 -11.82
C ASN A 82 -6.67 2.55 -12.72
N THR A 83 -7.67 1.72 -12.46
CA THR A 83 -8.01 0.63 -13.38
C THR A 83 -8.71 1.21 -14.59
N ASN A 84 -8.02 1.25 -15.73
CA ASN A 84 -8.64 1.49 -17.04
C ASN A 84 -9.42 0.23 -17.48
N ASP A 85 -10.38 -0.22 -16.67
CA ASP A 85 -11.24 -1.38 -16.95
C ASP A 85 -12.45 -0.98 -17.82
N GLY A 86 -12.22 -0.13 -18.81
CA GLY A 86 -13.21 0.18 -19.83
C GLY A 86 -13.39 -1.00 -20.78
N MET A 87 -13.97 -2.11 -20.34
CA MET A 87 -14.67 -3.00 -21.28
C MET A 87 -15.90 -2.25 -21.77
N SER A 88 -15.79 -1.66 -22.97
CA SER A 88 -16.93 -1.19 -23.74
C SER A 88 -17.88 -2.38 -23.96
N LYS A 89 -18.96 -2.44 -23.18
CA LYS A 89 -20.14 -3.23 -23.56
C LYS A 89 -21.06 -2.32 -24.36
N ILE A 90 -21.09 -2.67 -25.65
CA ILE A 90 -22.03 -2.34 -26.75
C ILE A 90 -23.39 -1.83 -26.27
#